data_AF-A0AAE0LDU6-F1
#
_entry.id   AF-A0AAE0LDU6-F1
#
_cell.length_a   1.000
_cell.length_b   1.000
_cell.length_c   1.000
_cell.angle_alpha   90.00
_cell.angle_beta   90.00
_cell.angle_gamma   90.00
#
_symmetry.space_group_name_H-M   'P 1'
#
loop_
_entity.id
_entity.type
_entity.pdbx_description
1 polymer ?
#
loop_
_entity_poly.entity_id
_entity_poly.type
_entity_poly.pdbx_seq_one_letter_code
_entity_poly.pdbx_strand_id
1 'polypeptide(L)'
;MIINEVATKLFTRLDKDNNGFLTREEVQLLVRDWARSNNTFVTFDEVKKHTEEIMAGADIHSTGGITLDQFLGYVRHPDNVATFAKLMGWHGLFLRYAREYGQTISVNGLKALMREALHAHHGFAPNDVTVKQAVDEMIHEVDVDRDNEISLEEFVHYANKTNSFSKLFELNLAHQLQPRDSALTLVEGDELEFLEVLYKRVDKGGDGFLQYDELCHLCYELLVCSGVPREQVGRGVCEEYARQILIANNASTTGKVDFRGFKNFVFKCPEVFGKMLPLNVLFQKYAQNEGGKEYILPLGLVELLKQLCEDSNVAHDYQTLYRDFQHVMTQADKDSDNKISFEEFIQFALSHPNLLRPTLNQLKQVVEQAVPNTAPIHGTQPGGVEDTIQKLFQAHDTDQNGHLDFTELKLLIESMLIAHDNSYSSNASYVEQSARQAMAQASRNRPYSNTITVWEFIGFVTSNYEMFGRILGWVTLYARFSQASSDGTRQVITRDGLAHLLREILRRQRAAPTIVASVEAMANTIFRQVDRDNSGDISFGEFVTFARDYKPELLQLVEDIEPRAQRQRNF
;
A
#
# COMPACT_ATOMS: atom_id res chain seq x y z
N MET A 1 16.91 24.81 -25.37
CA MET A 1 15.90 25.45 -24.51
C MET A 1 14.95 24.42 -23.91
N ILE A 2 14.36 23.53 -24.72
CA ILE A 2 13.45 22.47 -24.25
C ILE A 2 14.08 21.51 -23.23
N ILE A 3 15.30 21.02 -23.47
CA ILE A 3 16.00 20.14 -22.52
C ILE A 3 16.05 20.74 -21.10
N ASN A 4 16.18 22.06 -20.99
CA ASN A 4 16.18 22.72 -19.68
C ASN A 4 14.81 22.68 -19.02
N GLU A 5 13.74 22.95 -19.77
CA GLU A 5 12.39 22.96 -19.20
C GLU A 5 12.00 21.57 -18.70
N VAL A 6 12.29 20.53 -19.48
CA VAL A 6 11.97 19.15 -19.09
C VAL A 6 12.87 18.71 -17.92
N ALA A 7 14.16 19.03 -17.95
CA ALA A 7 15.06 18.74 -16.83
C ALA A 7 14.68 19.51 -15.56
N THR A 8 14.23 20.77 -15.66
CA THR A 8 13.70 21.53 -14.52
C THR A 8 12.44 20.89 -13.96
N LYS A 9 11.47 20.47 -14.79
CA LYS A 9 10.27 19.77 -14.32
C LYS A 9 10.61 18.43 -13.65
N LEU A 10 11.56 17.68 -14.20
CA LEU A 10 12.04 16.45 -13.59
C LEU A 10 12.73 16.73 -12.25
N PHE A 11 13.59 17.75 -12.19
CA PHE A 11 14.28 18.16 -10.97
C PHE A 11 13.26 18.49 -9.86
N THR A 12 12.29 19.36 -10.14
CA THR A 12 11.25 19.73 -9.16
C THR A 12 10.41 18.55 -8.70
N ARG A 13 10.23 17.53 -9.54
CA ARG A 13 9.53 16.29 -9.15
C ARG A 13 10.37 15.40 -8.24
N LEU A 14 11.68 15.37 -8.45
CA LEU A 14 12.60 14.53 -7.69
C LEU A 14 12.98 15.17 -6.34
N ASP A 15 13.05 16.50 -6.27
CA ASP A 15 13.27 17.31 -5.06
C ASP A 15 12.02 17.29 -4.17
N LYS A 16 11.84 16.19 -3.43
CA LYS A 16 10.59 15.90 -2.70
C LYS A 16 10.40 16.83 -1.52
N ASP A 17 11.49 17.22 -0.87
CA ASP A 17 11.47 18.13 0.26
C ASP A 17 11.51 19.61 -0.19
N ASN A 18 11.65 19.88 -1.49
CA ASN A 18 11.72 21.20 -2.12
C ASN A 18 12.84 22.06 -1.54
N ASN A 19 13.97 21.43 -1.18
CA ASN A 19 15.10 22.14 -0.59
C ASN A 19 16.00 22.80 -1.65
N GLY A 20 15.77 22.53 -2.94
CA GLY A 20 16.53 23.06 -4.08
C GLY A 20 17.74 22.22 -4.48
N PHE A 21 17.91 21.03 -3.91
CA PHE A 21 19.02 20.11 -4.14
C PHE A 21 18.51 18.67 -4.24
N LEU A 22 18.99 17.91 -5.23
CA LEU A 22 18.75 16.47 -5.27
C LEU A 22 19.75 15.75 -4.39
N THR A 23 19.25 15.09 -3.36
CA THR A 23 20.01 14.17 -2.51
C THR A 23 20.33 12.88 -3.26
N ARG A 24 21.27 12.09 -2.72
CA ARG A 24 21.63 10.78 -3.28
C ARG A 24 20.40 9.86 -3.37
N GLU A 25 19.54 9.89 -2.36
CA GLU A 25 18.32 9.10 -2.27
C GLU A 25 17.32 9.50 -3.37
N GLU A 26 17.18 10.79 -3.66
CA GLU A 26 16.31 11.28 -4.74
C GLU A 26 16.87 10.93 -6.12
N VAL A 27 18.19 10.94 -6.30
CA VAL A 27 18.82 10.45 -7.53
C VAL A 27 18.68 8.93 -7.68
N GLN A 28 18.68 8.15 -6.58
CA GLN A 28 18.36 6.72 -6.65
C GLN A 28 16.93 6.47 -7.13
N LEU A 29 15.97 7.31 -6.72
CA LEU A 29 14.60 7.22 -7.23
C LEU A 29 14.54 7.47 -8.73
N LEU A 30 15.28 8.47 -9.24
CA LEU A 30 15.41 8.70 -10.69
C LEU A 30 15.91 7.46 -11.43
N VAL A 31 16.98 6.81 -10.94
CA VAL A 31 17.55 5.61 -11.58
C VAL A 31 16.57 4.43 -11.53
N ARG A 32 15.83 4.26 -10.44
CA ARG A 32 14.81 3.21 -10.31
C ARG A 32 13.62 3.44 -11.23
N ASP A 33 13.09 4.66 -11.26
CA ASP A 33 11.98 5.05 -12.13
C ASP A 33 12.33 4.86 -13.61
N TRP A 34 13.57 5.16 -13.97
CA TRP A 34 14.12 4.90 -15.28
C TRP A 34 14.19 3.41 -15.62
N ALA A 35 14.77 2.60 -14.74
CA ALA A 35 14.90 1.17 -14.97
C ALA A 35 13.52 0.51 -15.14
N ARG A 36 12.55 0.91 -14.32
CA ARG A 36 11.15 0.49 -14.39
C ARG A 36 10.50 0.89 -15.72
N SER A 37 10.70 2.13 -16.16
CA SER A 37 10.12 2.64 -17.42
C SER A 37 10.69 1.96 -18.67
N ASN A 38 11.88 1.36 -18.58
CA ASN A 38 12.51 0.62 -19.67
C ASN A 38 12.37 -0.91 -19.52
N ASN A 39 11.56 -1.38 -18.57
CA ASN A 39 11.38 -2.80 -18.27
C ASN A 39 12.73 -3.53 -18.04
N THR A 40 13.67 -2.82 -17.43
CA THR A 40 15.01 -3.32 -17.11
C THR A 40 15.06 -3.62 -15.62
N PHE A 41 15.40 -4.86 -15.28
CA PHE A 41 15.72 -5.21 -13.91
C PHE A 41 17.11 -4.66 -13.57
N VAL A 42 17.18 -3.79 -12.56
CA VAL A 42 18.44 -3.28 -12.00
C VAL A 42 18.55 -3.72 -10.55
N THR A 43 19.68 -4.30 -10.20
CA THR A 43 20.01 -4.67 -8.83
C THR A 43 20.25 -3.43 -7.97
N PHE A 44 20.19 -3.59 -6.64
CA PHE A 44 20.49 -2.50 -5.71
C PHE A 44 21.90 -1.92 -5.93
N ASP A 45 22.88 -2.78 -6.20
CA ASP A 45 24.27 -2.35 -6.45
C ASP A 45 24.41 -1.59 -7.78
N GLU A 46 23.66 -1.97 -8.81
CA GLU A 46 23.63 -1.23 -10.07
C GLU A 46 22.96 0.13 -9.90
N VAL A 47 21.84 0.21 -9.17
CA VAL A 47 21.20 1.49 -8.84
C VAL A 47 22.19 2.39 -8.11
N LYS A 48 22.85 1.86 -7.06
CA LYS A 48 23.85 2.58 -6.31
C LYS A 48 24.99 3.06 -7.21
N LYS A 49 25.52 2.19 -8.08
CA LYS A 49 26.59 2.54 -9.02
C LYS A 49 26.19 3.68 -9.96
N HIS A 50 25.02 3.60 -10.60
CA HIS A 50 24.54 4.64 -11.52
C HIS A 50 24.25 5.95 -10.78
N THR A 51 23.74 5.87 -9.55
CA THR A 51 23.60 7.05 -8.69
C THR A 51 24.95 7.69 -8.41
N GLU A 52 25.97 6.94 -8.02
CA GLU A 52 27.30 7.51 -7.77
C GLU A 52 27.91 8.12 -9.04
N GLU A 53 27.68 7.52 -10.22
CA GLU A 53 28.11 8.09 -11.50
C GLU A 53 27.43 9.44 -11.80
N ILE A 54 26.11 9.54 -11.57
CA ILE A 54 25.36 10.80 -11.73
C ILE A 54 25.83 11.82 -10.70
N MET A 55 25.96 11.44 -9.42
CA MET A 55 26.41 12.33 -8.35
C MET A 55 27.82 12.84 -8.65
N ALA A 56 28.75 11.98 -9.06
CA ALA A 56 30.12 12.37 -9.38
C ALA A 56 30.21 13.32 -10.59
N GLY A 57 29.33 13.16 -11.59
CA GLY A 57 29.29 14.02 -12.77
C GLY A 57 28.55 15.34 -12.55
N ALA A 58 27.53 15.35 -11.69
CA ALA A 58 26.65 16.50 -11.49
C ALA A 58 27.01 17.34 -10.25
N ASP A 59 27.42 16.73 -9.14
CA ASP A 59 27.81 17.42 -7.91
C ASP A 59 29.25 17.97 -8.01
N ILE A 60 29.44 18.95 -8.88
CA ILE A 60 30.73 19.59 -9.18
C ILE A 60 31.38 20.17 -7.92
N HIS A 61 30.58 20.52 -6.90
CA HIS A 61 31.07 21.13 -5.67
C HIS A 61 31.22 20.13 -4.52
N SER A 62 30.91 18.85 -4.74
CA SER A 62 30.95 17.78 -3.73
C SER A 62 30.17 18.16 -2.47
N THR A 63 29.03 18.82 -2.64
CA THR A 63 28.17 19.27 -1.53
C THR A 63 27.32 18.15 -0.94
N GLY A 64 27.29 16.97 -1.58
CA GLY A 64 26.41 15.86 -1.22
C GLY A 64 24.98 16.00 -1.79
N GLY A 65 24.74 17.03 -2.60
CA GLY A 65 23.48 17.30 -3.26
C GLY A 65 23.69 18.04 -4.59
N ILE A 66 22.79 17.83 -5.54
CA ILE A 66 22.87 18.41 -6.89
C ILE A 66 21.88 19.58 -6.98
N THR A 67 22.36 20.80 -7.14
CA THR A 67 21.53 21.99 -7.45
C THR A 67 20.90 21.89 -8.85
N LEU A 68 19.85 22.67 -9.10
CA LEU A 68 19.22 22.73 -10.43
C LEU A 68 20.22 23.09 -11.53
N ASP A 69 21.10 24.08 -11.30
CA ASP A 69 22.10 24.50 -12.30
C ASP A 69 23.13 23.41 -12.58
N GLN A 70 23.59 22.70 -11.54
CA GLN A 70 24.46 21.53 -11.68
C GLN A 70 23.77 20.40 -12.45
N PHE A 71 22.50 20.10 -12.14
CA PHE A 71 21.72 19.10 -12.85
C PHE A 71 21.55 19.47 -14.33
N LEU A 72 21.20 20.73 -14.63
CA LEU A 72 21.11 21.23 -15.99
C LEU A 72 22.47 21.18 -16.71
N GLY A 73 23.57 21.48 -16.01
CA GLY A 73 24.92 21.35 -16.54
C GLY A 73 25.25 19.90 -16.91
N TYR A 74 24.96 18.95 -16.01
CA TYR A 74 25.15 17.53 -16.22
C TYR A 74 24.36 17.03 -17.44
N VAL A 75 23.08 17.39 -17.53
CA VAL A 75 22.17 16.99 -18.62
C VAL A 75 22.61 17.52 -19.98
N ARG A 76 23.18 18.74 -20.02
CA ARG A 76 23.66 19.36 -21.26
C ARG A 76 24.98 18.79 -21.75
N HIS A 77 25.74 18.11 -20.89
CA HIS A 77 27.05 17.62 -21.26
C HIS A 77 26.92 16.57 -22.38
N PRO A 78 27.60 16.71 -23.54
CA PRO A 78 27.41 15.84 -24.70
C PRO A 78 27.49 14.34 -24.38
N ASP A 79 28.43 13.97 -23.50
CA ASP A 79 28.63 12.58 -23.08
C ASP A 79 27.47 12.03 -22.23
N ASN A 80 26.72 12.92 -21.58
CA ASN A 80 25.60 12.56 -20.71
C ASN A 80 24.25 12.69 -21.42
N VAL A 81 24.17 13.39 -22.57
CA VAL A 81 22.92 13.56 -23.32
C VAL A 81 22.34 12.22 -23.76
N ALA A 82 23.17 11.26 -24.18
CA ALA A 82 22.70 9.93 -24.56
C ALA A 82 22.13 9.15 -23.34
N THR A 83 22.83 9.21 -22.21
CA THR A 83 22.37 8.63 -20.93
C THR A 83 21.10 9.30 -20.46
N PHE A 84 20.99 10.62 -20.61
CA PHE A 84 19.81 11.37 -20.20
C PHE A 84 18.63 11.21 -21.16
N ALA A 85 18.87 11.06 -22.46
CA ALA A 85 17.83 10.71 -23.43
C ALA A 85 17.25 9.31 -23.14
N LYS A 86 18.10 8.37 -22.69
CA LYS A 86 17.64 7.08 -22.14
C LYS A 86 16.81 7.27 -20.87
N LEU A 87 17.20 8.20 -19.99
CA LEU A 87 16.48 8.57 -18.76
C LEU A 87 15.10 9.21 -19.01
N MET A 88 14.97 10.02 -20.07
CA MET A 88 13.80 10.87 -20.32
C MET A 88 12.74 10.25 -21.24
N GLY A 89 12.77 8.95 -21.48
CA GLY A 89 11.70 8.28 -22.22
C GLY A 89 11.75 8.46 -23.74
N TRP A 90 12.80 9.07 -24.31
CA TRP A 90 13.05 8.96 -25.77
C TRP A 90 13.35 7.53 -26.15
N HIS A 91 14.06 6.80 -25.29
CA HIS A 91 14.26 5.37 -25.45
C HIS A 91 12.94 4.60 -25.35
N GLY A 92 12.08 4.93 -24.38
CA GLY A 92 10.75 4.32 -24.27
C GLY A 92 9.87 4.61 -25.50
N LEU A 93 9.86 5.85 -25.99
CA LEU A 93 9.16 6.24 -27.21
C LEU A 93 9.73 5.51 -28.42
N PHE A 94 11.05 5.42 -28.53
CA PHE A 94 11.74 4.70 -29.59
C PHE A 94 11.36 3.22 -29.59
N LEU A 95 11.50 2.55 -28.44
CA LEU A 95 11.19 1.13 -28.26
C LEU A 95 9.72 0.82 -28.52
N ARG A 96 8.80 1.76 -28.25
CA ARG A 96 7.37 1.59 -28.53
C ARG A 96 7.07 1.41 -30.02
N TYR A 97 7.87 1.98 -30.91
CA TYR A 97 7.68 1.89 -32.36
C TYR A 97 8.78 1.12 -33.09
N ALA A 98 9.85 0.74 -32.41
CA ALA A 98 10.85 -0.18 -32.92
C ALA A 98 10.24 -1.59 -33.14
N ARG A 99 10.81 -2.38 -34.07
CA ARG A 99 10.39 -3.78 -34.26
C ARG A 99 10.68 -4.63 -33.01
N GLU A 100 10.04 -5.79 -32.88
CA GLU A 100 10.35 -6.74 -31.79
C GLU A 100 11.88 -7.02 -31.77
N TYR A 101 12.53 -6.66 -30.66
CA TYR A 101 13.99 -6.67 -30.44
C TYR A 101 14.84 -5.64 -31.22
N GLY A 102 14.20 -4.65 -31.84
CA GLY A 102 14.82 -3.76 -32.83
C GLY A 102 15.70 -2.66 -32.25
N GLN A 103 16.94 -2.58 -32.74
CA GLN A 103 17.83 -1.42 -32.60
C GLN A 103 17.39 -0.24 -33.48
N THR A 104 16.35 -0.42 -34.29
CA THR A 104 15.89 0.52 -35.33
C THR A 104 14.35 0.60 -35.40
N ILE A 105 13.83 1.76 -35.85
CA ILE A 105 12.41 1.98 -36.18
C ILE A 105 12.23 1.88 -37.70
N SER A 106 11.46 0.89 -38.16
CA SER A 106 11.10 0.78 -39.57
C SER A 106 10.18 1.93 -40.03
N VAL A 107 10.09 2.16 -41.34
CA VAL A 107 9.13 3.11 -41.97
C VAL A 107 7.70 2.99 -41.42
N ASN A 108 7.22 1.76 -41.15
CA ASN A 108 5.86 1.56 -40.61
C ASN A 108 5.75 1.97 -39.13
N GLY A 109 6.82 1.75 -38.35
CA GLY A 109 6.93 2.25 -36.98
C GLY A 109 6.93 3.78 -36.95
N LEU A 110 7.70 4.41 -37.85
CA LEU A 110 7.71 5.87 -38.00
C LEU A 110 6.34 6.41 -38.42
N LYS A 111 5.62 5.74 -39.33
CA LYS A 111 4.24 6.13 -39.68
C LYS A 111 3.31 6.10 -38.47
N ALA A 112 3.44 5.08 -37.61
CA ALA A 112 2.64 4.98 -36.39
C ALA A 112 2.99 6.11 -35.40
N LEU A 113 4.29 6.35 -35.17
CA LEU A 113 4.79 7.47 -34.37
C LEU A 113 4.26 8.81 -34.90
N MET A 114 4.41 9.07 -36.20
CA MET A 114 3.99 10.33 -36.83
C MET A 114 2.48 10.52 -36.81
N ARG A 115 1.69 9.44 -36.95
CA ARG A 115 0.23 9.54 -36.79
C ARG A 115 -0.15 9.98 -35.38
N GLU A 116 0.44 9.37 -34.36
CA GLU A 116 0.16 9.72 -32.96
C GLU A 116 0.61 11.15 -32.65
N ALA A 117 1.81 11.51 -33.11
CA ALA A 117 2.37 12.84 -32.97
C ALA A 117 1.49 13.92 -33.64
N LEU A 118 1.22 13.78 -34.94
CA LEU A 118 0.44 14.76 -35.69
C LEU A 118 -1.00 14.83 -35.17
N HIS A 119 -1.60 13.71 -34.75
CA HIS A 119 -2.92 13.70 -34.11
C HIS A 119 -2.89 14.53 -32.81
N ALA A 120 -1.87 14.36 -31.97
CA ALA A 120 -1.73 15.11 -30.73
C ALA A 120 -1.55 16.62 -31.00
N HIS A 121 -0.80 17.00 -32.05
CA HIS A 121 -0.55 18.41 -32.37
C HIS A 121 -1.75 19.11 -33.02
N HIS A 122 -2.48 18.43 -33.89
CA HIS A 122 -3.55 19.03 -34.69
C HIS A 122 -4.96 18.78 -34.14
N GLY A 123 -5.12 17.83 -33.21
CA GLY A 123 -6.42 17.47 -32.63
C GLY A 123 -7.33 16.65 -33.56
N PHE A 124 -6.85 16.24 -34.72
CA PHE A 124 -7.56 15.37 -35.67
C PHE A 124 -6.62 14.35 -36.30
N ALA A 125 -7.17 13.22 -36.76
CA ALA A 125 -6.41 12.18 -37.42
C ALA A 125 -5.77 12.69 -38.72
N PRO A 126 -4.43 12.70 -38.83
CA PRO A 126 -3.76 13.11 -40.05
C PRO A 126 -4.07 12.11 -41.17
N ASN A 127 -4.22 12.61 -42.40
CA ASN A 127 -4.37 11.72 -43.55
C ASN A 127 -3.03 11.06 -43.91
N ASP A 128 -3.10 9.96 -44.66
CA ASP A 128 -1.92 9.16 -45.01
C ASP A 128 -0.88 9.93 -45.85
N VAL A 129 -1.29 10.95 -46.60
CA VAL A 129 -0.38 11.77 -47.40
C VAL A 129 0.49 12.63 -46.48
N THR A 130 -0.10 13.29 -45.49
CA THR A 130 0.63 14.11 -44.50
C THR A 130 1.56 13.25 -43.66
N VAL A 131 1.10 12.08 -43.21
CA VAL A 131 1.94 11.14 -42.45
C VAL A 131 3.12 10.67 -43.29
N LYS A 132 2.87 10.28 -44.55
CA LYS A 132 3.92 9.82 -45.45
C LYS A 132 4.96 10.93 -45.68
N GLN A 133 4.52 12.17 -45.94
CA GLN A 133 5.43 13.28 -46.15
C GLN A 133 6.31 13.54 -44.93
N ALA A 134 5.75 13.53 -43.71
CA ALA A 134 6.52 13.71 -42.49
C ALA A 134 7.55 12.58 -42.26
N VAL A 135 7.18 11.34 -42.61
CA VAL A 135 8.10 10.19 -42.52
C VAL A 135 9.21 10.28 -43.56
N ASP A 136 8.88 10.64 -44.81
CA ASP A 136 9.86 10.79 -45.89
C ASP A 136 10.85 11.93 -45.57
N GLU A 137 10.37 13.04 -44.99
CA GLU A 137 11.21 14.13 -44.51
C GLU A 137 12.13 13.70 -43.36
N MET A 138 11.61 12.95 -42.37
CA MET A 138 12.42 12.44 -41.27
C MET A 138 13.52 11.50 -41.76
N ILE A 139 13.18 10.49 -42.57
CA ILE A 139 14.15 9.54 -43.11
C ILE A 139 15.22 10.31 -43.90
N HIS A 140 14.82 11.23 -44.78
CA HIS A 140 15.78 12.00 -45.58
C HIS A 140 16.79 12.80 -44.72
N GLU A 141 16.36 13.28 -43.55
CA GLU A 141 17.21 14.09 -42.69
C GLU A 141 18.14 13.30 -41.75
N VAL A 142 17.73 12.11 -41.30
CA VAL A 142 18.42 11.42 -40.20
C VAL A 142 18.78 9.97 -40.45
N ASP A 143 18.29 9.34 -41.50
CA ASP A 143 18.81 8.03 -41.96
C ASP A 143 20.16 8.26 -42.66
N VAL A 144 21.24 8.29 -41.87
CA VAL A 144 22.59 8.65 -42.33
C VAL A 144 23.19 7.50 -43.14
N ASP A 145 22.92 6.26 -42.75
CA ASP A 145 23.44 5.07 -43.42
C ASP A 145 22.58 4.59 -44.60
N ARG A 146 21.38 5.16 -44.75
CA ARG A 146 20.42 4.93 -45.86
C ARG A 146 19.83 3.53 -45.86
N ASP A 147 19.65 2.93 -44.68
CA ASP A 147 19.02 1.61 -44.55
C ASP A 147 17.49 1.65 -44.56
N ASN A 148 16.89 2.85 -44.59
CA ASN A 148 15.45 3.14 -44.48
C ASN A 148 14.81 2.69 -43.17
N GLU A 149 15.62 2.45 -42.16
CA GLU A 149 15.24 2.34 -40.76
C GLU A 149 15.89 3.52 -40.00
N ILE A 150 15.49 3.73 -38.75
CA ILE A 150 16.07 4.80 -37.92
C ILE A 150 16.59 4.19 -36.64
N SER A 151 17.90 4.20 -36.45
CA SER A 151 18.54 3.79 -35.20
C SER A 151 18.19 4.73 -34.04
N LEU A 152 18.46 4.31 -32.80
CA LEU A 152 18.22 5.15 -31.63
C LEU A 152 19.05 6.43 -31.68
N GLU A 153 20.30 6.33 -32.13
CA GLU A 153 21.21 7.44 -32.30
C GLU A 153 20.66 8.47 -33.30
N GLU A 154 20.18 8.00 -34.46
CA GLU A 154 19.56 8.84 -35.49
C GLU A 154 18.24 9.45 -35.02
N PHE A 155 17.43 8.68 -34.28
CA PHE A 155 16.18 9.15 -33.69
C PHE A 155 16.41 10.29 -32.69
N VAL A 156 17.38 10.12 -31.80
CA VAL A 156 17.78 11.14 -30.82
C VAL A 156 18.39 12.35 -31.52
N HIS A 157 19.19 12.13 -32.58
CA HIS A 157 19.72 13.23 -33.39
C HIS A 157 18.58 14.05 -34.03
N TYR A 158 17.57 13.39 -34.60
CA TYR A 158 16.39 14.04 -35.17
C TYR A 158 15.59 14.85 -34.13
N ALA A 159 15.32 14.23 -32.98
CA ALA A 159 14.57 14.83 -31.88
C ALA A 159 15.27 16.08 -31.33
N ASN A 160 16.61 16.08 -31.31
CA ASN A 160 17.41 17.23 -30.85
C ASN A 160 17.53 18.34 -31.90
N LYS A 161 17.54 17.99 -33.19
CA LYS A 161 17.67 18.95 -34.31
C LYS A 161 16.36 19.69 -34.57
N THR A 162 15.22 19.01 -34.46
CA THR A 162 13.91 19.59 -34.78
C THR A 162 13.20 20.07 -33.51
N ASN A 163 13.07 21.40 -33.34
CA ASN A 163 12.21 21.97 -32.28
C ASN A 163 10.74 21.49 -32.38
N SER A 164 10.33 20.93 -33.53
CA SER A 164 9.00 20.36 -33.76
C SER A 164 8.72 19.10 -32.94
N PHE A 165 9.72 18.23 -32.72
CA PHE A 165 9.55 17.02 -31.90
C PHE A 165 9.43 17.31 -30.42
N SER A 166 9.99 18.44 -29.98
CA SER A 166 9.88 18.88 -28.60
C SER A 166 8.44 19.21 -28.21
N LYS A 167 7.66 19.82 -29.10
CA LYS A 167 6.24 20.10 -28.87
C LYS A 167 5.40 18.82 -28.86
N LEU A 168 5.81 17.82 -29.64
CA LEU A 168 5.19 16.49 -29.68
C LEU A 168 5.50 15.67 -28.42
N PHE A 169 6.73 15.78 -27.92
CA PHE A 169 7.12 15.19 -26.65
C PHE A 169 6.43 15.87 -25.47
N GLU A 170 6.33 17.21 -25.47
CA GLU A 170 5.52 17.94 -24.49
C GLU A 170 4.04 17.54 -24.56
N LEU A 171 3.48 17.32 -25.74
CA LEU A 171 2.09 16.85 -25.90
C LEU A 171 1.93 15.38 -25.50
N ASN A 172 2.90 14.51 -25.76
CA ASN A 172 2.88 13.11 -25.34
C ASN A 172 3.09 12.97 -23.83
N LEU A 173 4.05 13.71 -23.26
CA LEU A 173 4.27 13.82 -21.82
C LEU A 173 3.05 14.49 -21.15
N ALA A 174 2.46 15.53 -21.74
CA ALA A 174 1.21 16.12 -21.27
C ALA A 174 0.00 15.17 -21.44
N HIS A 175 -0.03 14.30 -22.45
CA HIS A 175 -1.04 13.24 -22.60
C HIS A 175 -0.87 12.11 -21.59
N GLN A 176 0.38 11.78 -21.24
CA GLN A 176 0.71 10.87 -20.14
C GLN A 176 0.37 11.51 -18.78
N LEU A 177 0.24 12.85 -18.73
CA LEU A 177 -0.07 13.63 -17.53
C LEU A 177 -1.49 14.24 -17.51
N GLN A 178 -2.32 14.02 -18.55
CA GLN A 178 -3.74 14.41 -18.58
C GLN A 178 -4.65 13.17 -18.48
N PRO A 179 -5.79 13.26 -17.79
CA PRO A 179 -6.78 12.18 -17.80
C PRO A 179 -7.42 12.09 -19.19
N ARG A 180 -6.99 11.12 -19.99
CA ARG A 180 -7.74 10.64 -21.16
C ARG A 180 -8.84 9.70 -20.68
N ASP A 181 -10.02 9.75 -21.30
CA ASP A 181 -11.15 8.85 -21.02
C ASP A 181 -10.71 7.38 -20.85
N SER A 182 -10.71 6.96 -19.58
CA SER A 182 -10.02 5.78 -19.06
C SER A 182 -10.87 4.52 -19.16
N ALA A 183 -10.82 3.85 -20.32
CA ALA A 183 -11.29 2.46 -20.39
C ALA A 183 -10.25 1.47 -20.91
N LEU A 184 -9.07 1.89 -21.39
CA LEU A 184 -8.23 0.94 -22.14
C LEU A 184 -6.70 1.05 -22.08
N THR A 185 -6.05 1.94 -21.33
CA THR A 185 -4.57 1.98 -21.36
C THR A 185 -3.93 2.51 -20.07
N LEU A 186 -3.77 1.61 -19.09
CA LEU A 186 -2.58 1.38 -18.26
C LEU A 186 -2.97 0.34 -17.23
N VAL A 187 -2.79 -0.92 -17.63
CA VAL A 187 -2.97 -2.09 -16.79
C VAL A 187 -1.67 -2.21 -16.01
N GLU A 188 -1.74 -2.03 -14.70
CA GLU A 188 -0.60 -2.11 -13.79
C GLU A 188 0.05 -3.50 -13.88
N GLY A 189 1.36 -3.60 -13.57
CA GLY A 189 2.13 -4.84 -13.72
C GLY A 189 1.48 -6.06 -13.04
N ASP A 190 0.83 -5.83 -11.92
CA ASP A 190 0.20 -6.85 -11.08
C ASP A 190 -1.05 -7.48 -11.72
N GLU A 191 -1.76 -6.72 -12.58
CA GLU A 191 -2.91 -7.22 -13.33
C GLU A 191 -2.49 -8.15 -14.47
N LEU A 192 -1.30 -7.90 -15.05
CA LEU A 192 -0.73 -8.77 -16.09
C LEU A 192 -0.23 -10.08 -15.52
N GLU A 193 0.42 -10.03 -14.36
CA GLU A 193 0.88 -11.22 -13.66
C GLU A 193 -0.30 -12.14 -13.31
N PHE A 194 -1.40 -11.57 -12.82
CA PHE A 194 -2.64 -12.32 -12.56
C PHE A 194 -3.20 -13.02 -13.80
N LEU A 195 -3.33 -12.29 -14.93
CA LEU A 195 -3.82 -12.88 -16.17
C LEU A 195 -2.89 -13.97 -16.68
N GLU A 196 -1.58 -13.82 -16.46
CA GLU A 196 -0.58 -14.82 -16.83
C GLU A 196 -0.68 -16.08 -15.99
N VAL A 197 -0.92 -15.95 -14.67
CA VAL A 197 -1.16 -17.09 -13.76
C VAL A 197 -2.43 -17.84 -14.16
N LEU A 198 -3.53 -17.13 -14.39
CA LEU A 198 -4.79 -17.72 -14.88
C LEU A 198 -4.59 -18.43 -16.22
N TYR A 199 -3.89 -17.78 -17.16
CA TYR A 199 -3.60 -18.34 -18.47
C TYR A 199 -2.80 -19.65 -18.36
N LYS A 200 -1.69 -19.64 -17.62
CA LYS A 200 -0.84 -20.82 -17.40
C LYS A 200 -1.56 -21.96 -16.69
N ARG A 201 -2.50 -21.65 -15.79
CA ARG A 201 -3.30 -22.66 -15.08
C ARG A 201 -4.28 -23.37 -16.01
N VAL A 202 -4.81 -22.67 -17.00
CA VAL A 202 -5.81 -23.21 -17.94
C VAL A 202 -5.14 -23.87 -19.14
N ASP A 203 -3.96 -23.42 -19.55
CA ASP A 203 -3.10 -24.08 -20.56
C ASP A 203 -2.52 -25.39 -20.00
N LYS A 204 -3.35 -26.44 -19.96
CA LYS A 204 -2.99 -27.76 -19.43
C LYS A 204 -1.96 -28.45 -20.33
N GLY A 205 -1.95 -28.09 -21.62
CA GLY A 205 -0.95 -28.56 -22.57
C GLY A 205 0.44 -27.94 -22.34
N GLY A 206 0.50 -26.76 -21.73
CA GLY A 206 1.72 -25.97 -21.58
C GLY A 206 2.33 -25.57 -22.92
N ASP A 207 1.52 -25.50 -23.98
CA ASP A 207 1.99 -25.22 -25.34
C ASP A 207 2.00 -23.71 -25.65
N GLY A 208 1.56 -22.88 -24.70
CA GLY A 208 1.45 -21.44 -24.83
C GLY A 208 0.20 -21.01 -25.59
N PHE A 209 -0.79 -21.90 -25.77
CA PHE A 209 -2.04 -21.63 -26.47
C PHE A 209 -3.24 -22.25 -25.75
N LEU A 210 -4.29 -21.46 -25.52
CA LEU A 210 -5.57 -21.99 -25.06
C LEU A 210 -6.39 -22.51 -26.23
N GLN A 211 -6.75 -23.79 -26.17
CA GLN A 211 -7.69 -24.42 -27.09
C GLN A 211 -9.13 -24.23 -26.65
N TYR A 212 -10.09 -24.60 -27.51
CA TYR A 212 -11.52 -24.41 -27.25
C TYR A 212 -12.00 -24.97 -25.90
N ASP A 213 -11.58 -26.18 -25.54
CA ASP A 213 -12.00 -26.83 -24.29
C ASP A 213 -11.37 -26.15 -23.05
N GLU A 214 -10.14 -25.67 -23.19
CA GLU A 214 -9.44 -24.90 -22.16
C GLU A 214 -10.11 -23.52 -21.96
N LEU A 215 -10.45 -22.84 -23.06
CA LEU A 215 -11.24 -21.61 -23.02
C LEU A 215 -12.62 -21.82 -22.40
N CYS A 216 -13.30 -22.94 -22.67
CA CYS A 216 -14.57 -23.26 -22.03
C CYS A 216 -14.43 -23.41 -20.51
N HIS A 217 -13.36 -24.08 -20.06
CA HIS A 217 -13.06 -24.23 -18.63
C HIS A 217 -12.76 -22.88 -17.97
N LEU A 218 -11.97 -22.03 -18.65
CA LEU A 218 -11.67 -20.69 -18.19
C LEU A 218 -12.94 -19.84 -18.10
N CYS A 219 -13.78 -19.81 -19.14
CA CYS A 219 -15.06 -19.10 -19.13
C CYS A 219 -15.96 -19.56 -17.98
N TYR A 220 -15.98 -20.87 -17.68
CA TYR A 220 -16.71 -21.40 -16.53
C TYR A 220 -16.18 -20.83 -15.22
N GLU A 221 -14.86 -20.91 -14.97
CA GLU A 221 -14.24 -20.38 -13.75
C GLU A 221 -14.51 -18.87 -13.63
N LEU A 222 -14.36 -18.11 -14.72
CA LEU A 222 -14.61 -16.68 -14.77
C LEU A 222 -16.05 -16.31 -14.46
N LEU A 223 -17.03 -16.99 -15.07
CA LEU A 223 -18.44 -16.72 -14.87
C LEU A 223 -18.87 -17.03 -13.43
N VAL A 224 -18.42 -18.16 -12.88
CA VAL A 224 -18.65 -18.49 -11.46
C VAL A 224 -18.03 -17.42 -10.57
N CYS A 225 -16.82 -16.97 -10.90
CA CYS A 225 -16.14 -15.90 -10.18
C CYS A 225 -16.71 -14.48 -10.40
N SER A 226 -17.55 -14.30 -11.41
CA SER A 226 -18.28 -13.04 -11.59
C SER A 226 -19.58 -12.98 -10.77
N GLY A 227 -19.87 -14.04 -10.00
CA GLY A 227 -21.04 -14.21 -9.15
C GLY A 227 -22.23 -14.89 -9.83
N VAL A 228 -22.04 -15.54 -10.99
CA VAL A 228 -23.10 -16.33 -11.64
C VAL A 228 -23.23 -17.68 -10.92
N PRO A 229 -24.41 -18.07 -10.41
CA PRO A 229 -24.60 -19.35 -9.73
C PRO A 229 -24.20 -20.53 -10.62
N ARG A 230 -23.55 -21.55 -10.05
CA ARG A 230 -22.99 -22.70 -10.80
C ARG A 230 -24.06 -23.42 -11.63
N GLU A 231 -25.30 -23.46 -11.16
CA GLU A 231 -26.43 -24.08 -11.85
C GLU A 231 -26.87 -23.30 -13.08
N GLN A 232 -26.52 -22.01 -13.16
CA GLN A 232 -26.82 -21.12 -14.28
C GLN A 232 -25.67 -21.03 -15.29
N VAL A 233 -24.45 -21.40 -14.89
CA VAL A 233 -23.30 -21.51 -15.80
C VAL A 233 -23.37 -22.83 -16.57
N GLY A 234 -24.32 -22.90 -17.49
CA GLY A 234 -24.45 -24.04 -18.39
C GLY A 234 -23.27 -24.14 -19.37
N ARG A 235 -22.94 -25.35 -19.78
CA ARG A 235 -21.90 -25.62 -20.80
C ARG A 235 -22.06 -24.75 -22.05
N GLY A 236 -23.30 -24.56 -22.52
CA GLY A 236 -23.59 -23.74 -23.69
C GLY A 236 -23.22 -22.25 -23.55
N VAL A 237 -23.28 -21.70 -22.33
CA VAL A 237 -22.86 -20.31 -22.08
C VAL A 237 -21.34 -20.20 -22.17
N CYS A 238 -20.62 -21.15 -21.56
CA CYS A 238 -19.14 -21.18 -21.60
C CYS A 238 -18.63 -21.38 -23.03
N GLU A 239 -19.27 -22.27 -23.79
CA GLU A 239 -18.97 -22.53 -25.20
C GLU A 239 -19.16 -21.27 -26.05
N GLU A 240 -20.21 -20.49 -25.80
CA GLU A 240 -20.47 -19.26 -26.54
C GLU A 240 -19.40 -18.19 -26.25
N TYR A 241 -19.01 -18.00 -24.99
CA TYR A 241 -17.90 -17.09 -24.67
C TYR A 241 -16.56 -17.58 -25.24
N ALA A 242 -16.28 -18.89 -25.19
CA ALA A 242 -15.07 -19.46 -25.79
C ALA A 242 -15.02 -19.21 -27.31
N ARG A 243 -16.15 -19.33 -28.03
CA ARG A 243 -16.23 -18.96 -29.45
C ARG A 243 -15.96 -17.47 -29.67
N GLN A 244 -16.54 -16.61 -28.84
CA GLN A 244 -16.31 -15.16 -28.96
C GLN A 244 -14.83 -14.80 -28.74
N ILE A 245 -14.16 -15.45 -27.79
CA ILE A 245 -12.70 -15.29 -27.57
C ILE A 245 -11.91 -15.71 -28.82
N LEU A 246 -12.22 -16.87 -29.41
CA LEU A 246 -11.57 -17.35 -30.63
C LEU A 246 -11.79 -16.39 -31.81
N ILE A 247 -13.04 -15.93 -32.01
CA ILE A 247 -13.39 -15.02 -33.11
C ILE A 247 -12.69 -13.67 -32.95
N ALA A 248 -12.72 -13.09 -31.75
CA ALA A 248 -12.12 -11.78 -31.46
C ALA A 248 -10.60 -11.76 -31.66
N ASN A 249 -9.95 -12.93 -31.59
CA ASN A 249 -8.51 -13.10 -31.78
C ASN A 249 -8.13 -13.59 -33.17
N ASN A 250 -9.07 -13.61 -34.13
CA ASN A 250 -8.87 -14.21 -35.46
C ASN A 250 -8.35 -15.67 -35.40
N ALA A 251 -8.62 -16.37 -34.30
CA ALA A 251 -8.20 -17.74 -34.03
C ALA A 251 -9.24 -18.77 -34.50
N SER A 252 -10.22 -18.34 -35.32
CA SER A 252 -11.26 -19.24 -35.86
C SER A 252 -10.70 -20.31 -36.78
N THR A 253 -9.55 -20.06 -37.41
CA THR A 253 -8.85 -21.02 -38.28
C THR A 253 -7.87 -21.91 -37.54
N THR A 254 -7.26 -21.41 -36.46
CA THR A 254 -6.25 -22.12 -35.66
C THR A 254 -6.86 -22.91 -34.51
N GLY A 255 -8.02 -22.48 -34.00
CA GLY A 255 -8.65 -23.02 -32.79
C GLY A 255 -7.85 -22.75 -31.51
N LYS A 256 -6.88 -21.84 -31.56
CA LYS A 256 -5.87 -21.61 -30.51
C LYS A 256 -5.67 -20.11 -30.24
N VAL A 257 -5.65 -19.72 -28.97
CA VAL A 257 -5.45 -18.32 -28.53
C VAL A 257 -4.20 -18.22 -27.67
N ASP A 258 -3.23 -17.42 -28.11
CA ASP A 258 -2.03 -17.12 -27.33
C ASP A 258 -2.33 -16.16 -26.16
N PHE A 259 -1.35 -15.98 -25.26
CA PHE A 259 -1.54 -15.11 -24.09
C PHE A 259 -1.85 -13.66 -24.48
N ARG A 260 -1.22 -13.15 -25.55
CA ARG A 260 -1.47 -11.80 -26.06
C ARG A 260 -2.91 -11.62 -26.53
N GLY A 261 -3.44 -12.59 -27.26
CA GLY A 261 -4.82 -12.60 -27.73
C GLY A 261 -5.82 -12.71 -26.58
N PHE A 262 -5.56 -13.60 -25.63
CA PHE A 262 -6.37 -13.71 -24.42
C PHE A 262 -6.40 -12.39 -23.63
N LYS A 263 -5.24 -11.82 -23.35
CA LYS A 263 -5.06 -10.52 -22.69
C LYS A 263 -5.88 -9.42 -23.37
N ASN A 264 -5.75 -9.29 -24.69
CA ASN A 264 -6.48 -8.29 -25.47
C ASN A 264 -8.00 -8.48 -25.40
N PHE A 265 -8.49 -9.72 -25.33
CA PHE A 265 -9.91 -10.00 -25.17
C PHE A 265 -10.43 -9.60 -23.80
N VAL A 266 -9.71 -9.97 -22.73
CA VAL A 266 -10.04 -9.63 -21.35
C VAL A 266 -10.24 -8.12 -21.19
N PHE A 267 -9.33 -7.31 -21.75
CA PHE A 267 -9.43 -5.85 -21.70
C PHE A 267 -10.55 -5.25 -22.55
N LYS A 268 -11.02 -5.98 -23.58
CA LYS A 268 -12.14 -5.54 -24.42
C LYS A 268 -13.50 -5.92 -23.84
N CYS A 269 -13.55 -6.79 -22.83
CA CYS A 269 -14.80 -7.28 -22.21
C CYS A 269 -14.80 -7.07 -20.68
N PRO A 270 -14.65 -5.82 -20.20
CA PRO A 270 -14.57 -5.51 -18.77
C PRO A 270 -15.82 -5.92 -17.98
N GLU A 271 -16.97 -6.11 -18.62
CA GLU A 271 -18.21 -6.54 -17.96
C GLU A 271 -18.12 -7.96 -17.41
N VAL A 272 -17.29 -8.81 -18.03
CA VAL A 272 -17.10 -10.22 -17.65
C VAL A 272 -15.93 -10.36 -16.68
N PHE A 273 -14.84 -9.63 -16.92
CA PHE A 273 -13.57 -9.80 -16.21
C PHE A 273 -13.28 -8.74 -15.15
N GLY A 274 -13.90 -7.56 -15.24
CA GLY A 274 -13.65 -6.42 -14.35
C GLY A 274 -14.05 -6.64 -12.89
N LYS A 275 -14.74 -7.75 -12.56
CA LYS A 275 -15.04 -8.13 -11.17
C LYS A 275 -13.93 -8.94 -10.49
N MET A 276 -13.06 -9.60 -11.25
CA MET A 276 -11.95 -10.38 -10.71
C MET A 276 -10.74 -9.53 -10.33
N LEU A 277 -10.47 -8.49 -11.12
CA LEU A 277 -9.33 -7.59 -10.90
C LEU A 277 -9.33 -6.97 -9.49
N PRO A 278 -10.45 -6.40 -8.99
CA PRO A 278 -10.48 -5.87 -7.63
C PRO A 278 -10.26 -6.92 -6.55
N LEU A 279 -10.60 -8.20 -6.79
CA LEU A 279 -10.37 -9.28 -5.83
C LEU A 279 -8.89 -9.66 -5.76
N ASN A 280 -8.17 -9.70 -6.90
CA ASN A 280 -6.74 -9.94 -6.87
C ASN A 280 -5.98 -8.79 -6.18
N VAL A 281 -6.32 -7.55 -6.51
CA VAL A 281 -5.74 -6.37 -5.84
C VAL A 281 -5.99 -6.41 -4.34
N LEU A 282 -7.22 -6.75 -3.94
CA LEU A 282 -7.58 -6.87 -2.53
C LEU A 282 -6.83 -8.02 -1.85
N PHE A 283 -6.65 -9.16 -2.51
CA PHE A 283 -5.86 -10.27 -1.98
C PHE A 283 -4.39 -9.87 -1.80
N GLN A 284 -3.76 -9.36 -2.85
CA GLN A 284 -2.35 -8.96 -2.86
C GLN A 284 -2.04 -7.91 -1.79
N LYS A 285 -2.97 -6.97 -1.55
CA LYS A 285 -2.83 -5.97 -0.49
C LYS A 285 -2.64 -6.58 0.91
N TYR A 286 -3.23 -7.74 1.17
CA TYR A 286 -3.25 -8.38 2.50
C TYR A 286 -2.50 -9.72 2.55
N ALA A 287 -2.03 -10.21 1.41
CA ALA A 287 -1.28 -11.43 1.32
C ALA A 287 0.20 -11.21 1.71
N GLN A 288 0.80 -12.25 2.28
CA GLN A 288 2.23 -12.31 2.58
C GLN A 288 2.85 -13.50 1.85
N ASN A 289 4.08 -13.33 1.37
CA ASN A 289 4.82 -14.40 0.71
C ASN A 289 5.47 -15.32 1.74
N GLU A 290 5.06 -16.59 1.76
CA GLU A 290 5.69 -17.64 2.55
C GLU A 290 6.09 -18.81 1.65
N GLY A 291 7.40 -19.00 1.45
CA GLY A 291 7.92 -20.11 0.65
C GLY A 291 7.63 -20.00 -0.85
N GLY A 292 7.52 -18.78 -1.38
CA GLY A 292 7.26 -18.54 -2.81
C GLY A 292 5.78 -18.64 -3.20
N LYS A 293 4.89 -18.66 -2.22
CA LYS A 293 3.43 -18.61 -2.39
C LYS A 293 2.86 -17.53 -1.49
N GLU A 294 1.76 -16.93 -1.93
CA GLU A 294 1.12 -15.83 -1.23
C GLU A 294 -0.13 -16.31 -0.50
N TYR A 295 -0.27 -15.86 0.74
CA TYR A 295 -1.37 -16.23 1.61
C TYR A 295 -1.84 -15.03 2.41
N ILE A 296 -3.15 -14.88 2.59
CA ILE A 296 -3.68 -13.99 3.64
C ILE A 296 -3.53 -14.73 4.96
N LEU A 297 -2.59 -14.26 5.78
CA LEU A 297 -2.43 -14.73 7.15
C LEU A 297 -3.55 -14.17 8.05
N PRO A 298 -3.76 -14.72 9.27
CA PRO A 298 -4.80 -14.25 10.18
C PRO A 298 -4.78 -12.73 10.42
N LEU A 299 -3.59 -12.13 10.49
CA LEU A 299 -3.45 -10.68 10.67
C LEU A 299 -3.90 -9.91 9.41
N GLY A 300 -3.46 -10.33 8.22
CA GLY A 300 -3.89 -9.74 6.96
C GLY A 300 -5.41 -9.84 6.76
N LEU A 301 -6.02 -10.94 7.22
CA LEU A 301 -7.47 -11.08 7.19
C LEU A 301 -8.17 -10.10 8.15
N VAL A 302 -7.64 -9.90 9.36
CA VAL A 302 -8.19 -8.90 10.30
C VAL A 302 -8.11 -7.50 9.71
N GLU A 303 -6.99 -7.14 9.06
CA GLU A 303 -6.84 -5.85 8.39
C GLU A 303 -7.80 -5.68 7.22
N LEU A 304 -7.96 -6.73 6.40
CA LEU A 304 -8.97 -6.77 5.35
C LEU A 304 -10.35 -6.49 5.93
N LEU A 305 -10.77 -7.25 6.96
CA LEU A 305 -12.10 -7.10 7.57
C LEU A 305 -12.31 -5.71 8.19
N LYS A 306 -11.28 -5.12 8.82
CA LYS A 306 -11.35 -3.73 9.30
C LYS A 306 -11.61 -2.76 8.16
N GLN A 307 -10.89 -2.89 7.04
CA GLN A 307 -11.13 -2.05 5.86
C GLN A 307 -12.57 -2.25 5.35
N LEU A 308 -13.07 -3.48 5.27
CA LEU A 308 -14.46 -3.74 4.85
C LEU A 308 -15.48 -3.03 5.77
N CYS A 309 -15.23 -3.02 7.08
CA CYS A 309 -16.07 -2.33 8.06
C CYS A 309 -16.03 -0.81 7.89
N GLU A 310 -14.83 -0.24 7.68
CA GLU A 310 -14.63 1.18 7.42
C GLU A 310 -15.34 1.62 6.13
N ASP A 311 -15.19 0.84 5.06
CA ASP A 311 -15.75 1.13 3.74
C ASP A 311 -17.29 1.05 3.71
N SER A 312 -17.86 0.22 4.59
CA SER A 312 -19.30 0.08 4.77
C SER A 312 -19.89 1.10 5.76
N ASN A 313 -19.05 1.93 6.39
CA ASN A 313 -19.43 2.90 7.41
C ASN A 313 -20.20 2.26 8.58
N VAL A 314 -19.94 0.97 8.86
CA VAL A 314 -20.55 0.23 9.96
C VAL A 314 -19.55 0.19 11.10
N ALA A 315 -19.83 0.92 12.17
CA ALA A 315 -19.05 0.86 13.39
C ALA A 315 -19.12 -0.56 13.97
N HIS A 316 -18.02 -1.31 13.83
CA HIS A 316 -17.88 -2.63 14.44
C HIS A 316 -17.17 -2.49 15.76
N ASP A 317 -17.76 -3.08 16.80
CA ASP A 317 -16.99 -3.38 17.99
C ASP A 317 -16.05 -4.57 17.72
N TYR A 318 -15.06 -4.71 18.60
CA TYR A 318 -14.05 -5.76 18.49
C TYR A 318 -14.65 -7.17 18.50
N GLN A 319 -15.79 -7.38 19.21
CA GLN A 319 -16.44 -8.68 19.27
C GLN A 319 -17.04 -9.08 17.93
N THR A 320 -17.63 -8.13 17.22
CA THR A 320 -18.22 -8.35 15.90
C THR A 320 -17.12 -8.64 14.87
N LEU A 321 -16.02 -7.88 14.88
CA LEU A 321 -14.86 -8.13 14.02
C LEU A 321 -14.26 -9.52 14.27
N TYR A 322 -14.13 -9.94 15.54
CA TYR A 322 -13.60 -11.26 15.89
C TYR A 322 -14.53 -12.40 15.45
N ARG A 323 -15.84 -12.23 15.61
CA ARG A 323 -16.83 -13.20 15.13
C ARG A 323 -16.76 -13.34 13.61
N ASP A 324 -16.66 -12.23 12.89
CA ASP A 324 -16.59 -12.23 11.43
C ASP A 324 -15.26 -12.82 10.95
N PHE A 325 -14.15 -12.55 11.65
CA PHE A 325 -12.85 -13.22 11.44
C PHE A 325 -12.96 -14.74 11.58
N GLN A 326 -13.53 -15.23 12.69
CA GLN A 326 -13.70 -16.67 12.90
C GLN A 326 -14.59 -17.29 11.83
N HIS A 327 -15.64 -16.57 11.43
CA HIS A 327 -16.53 -17.02 10.38
C HIS A 327 -15.82 -17.10 9.02
N VAL A 328 -15.04 -16.09 8.64
CA VAL A 328 -14.28 -16.11 7.38
C VAL A 328 -13.24 -17.21 7.41
N MET A 329 -12.43 -17.34 8.47
CA MET A 329 -11.45 -18.42 8.58
C MET A 329 -12.11 -19.80 8.44
N THR A 330 -13.18 -20.07 9.18
CA THR A 330 -13.89 -21.36 9.12
C THR A 330 -14.45 -21.67 7.73
N GLN A 331 -14.77 -20.64 6.94
CA GLN A 331 -15.37 -20.82 5.62
C GLN A 331 -14.36 -20.78 4.48
N ALA A 332 -13.32 -19.96 4.56
CA ALA A 332 -12.33 -19.74 3.52
C ALA A 332 -11.20 -20.77 3.60
N ASP A 333 -10.63 -20.98 4.78
CA ASP A 333 -9.51 -21.93 5.02
C ASP A 333 -10.06 -23.37 4.98
N LYS A 334 -10.02 -23.98 3.79
CA LYS A 334 -10.61 -25.30 3.51
C LYS A 334 -9.68 -26.42 3.93
N ASP A 335 -8.37 -26.20 3.91
CA ASP A 335 -7.39 -27.20 4.30
C ASP A 335 -6.96 -27.10 5.78
N SER A 336 -7.47 -26.09 6.51
CA SER A 336 -7.25 -25.86 7.94
C SER A 336 -5.79 -25.57 8.30
N ASP A 337 -5.04 -24.95 7.38
CA ASP A 337 -3.64 -24.57 7.61
C ASP A 337 -3.47 -23.21 8.33
N ASN A 338 -4.60 -22.55 8.68
CA ASN A 338 -4.71 -21.22 9.27
C ASN A 338 -4.21 -20.10 8.36
N LYS A 339 -4.21 -20.31 7.05
CA LYS A 339 -3.92 -19.31 6.04
C LYS A 339 -5.02 -19.37 4.99
N ILE A 340 -5.16 -18.30 4.23
CA ILE A 340 -6.11 -18.28 3.12
C ILE A 340 -5.30 -18.10 1.85
N SER A 341 -5.21 -19.18 1.07
CA SER A 341 -4.65 -19.13 -0.28
C SER A 341 -5.51 -18.26 -1.19
N PHE A 342 -4.97 -17.83 -2.34
CA PHE A 342 -5.73 -17.04 -3.29
C PHE A 342 -6.98 -17.78 -3.79
N GLU A 343 -6.86 -19.09 -4.05
CA GLU A 343 -7.98 -19.94 -4.43
C GLU A 343 -9.10 -19.95 -3.39
N GLU A 344 -8.75 -20.08 -2.12
CA GLU A 344 -9.69 -20.07 -0.99
C GLU A 344 -10.34 -18.70 -0.81
N PHE A 345 -9.55 -17.63 -0.91
CA PHE A 345 -10.03 -16.26 -0.85
C PHE A 345 -11.07 -15.99 -1.93
N ILE A 346 -10.78 -16.39 -3.18
CA ILE A 346 -11.72 -16.24 -4.29
C ILE A 346 -12.98 -17.08 -4.02
N GLN A 347 -12.87 -18.36 -3.65
CA GLN A 347 -14.07 -19.16 -3.35
C GLN A 347 -14.93 -18.56 -2.23
N PHE A 348 -14.30 -18.03 -1.19
CA PHE A 348 -14.99 -17.34 -0.10
C PHE A 348 -15.67 -16.04 -0.58
N ALA A 349 -14.94 -15.20 -1.29
CA ALA A 349 -15.42 -13.94 -1.86
C ALA A 349 -16.69 -14.10 -2.69
N LEU A 350 -16.76 -15.20 -3.44
CA LEU A 350 -17.85 -15.52 -4.34
C LEU A 350 -19.07 -16.11 -3.66
N SER A 351 -18.84 -16.90 -2.61
CA SER A 351 -19.93 -17.44 -1.79
C SER A 351 -20.54 -16.38 -0.86
N HIS A 352 -19.80 -15.30 -0.57
CA HIS A 352 -20.21 -14.22 0.35
C HIS A 352 -20.11 -12.84 -0.29
N PRO A 353 -20.78 -12.59 -1.43
CA PRO A 353 -20.59 -11.36 -2.21
C PRO A 353 -20.95 -10.10 -1.40
N ASN A 354 -21.88 -10.21 -0.44
CA ASN A 354 -22.30 -9.07 0.39
C ASN A 354 -21.21 -8.59 1.36
N LEU A 355 -20.27 -9.45 1.74
CA LEU A 355 -19.19 -9.08 2.67
C LEU A 355 -18.18 -8.14 1.99
N LEU A 356 -17.86 -8.40 0.71
CA LEU A 356 -16.84 -7.65 -0.03
C LEU A 356 -17.41 -6.52 -0.88
N ARG A 357 -18.72 -6.52 -1.17
CA ARG A 357 -19.36 -5.55 -2.06
C ARG A 357 -19.07 -4.07 -1.73
N PRO A 358 -19.08 -3.62 -0.46
CA PRO A 358 -18.79 -2.22 -0.13
C PRO A 358 -17.38 -1.80 -0.57
N THR A 359 -16.37 -2.60 -0.22
CA THR A 359 -14.97 -2.36 -0.57
C THR A 359 -14.69 -2.57 -2.04
N LEU A 360 -15.32 -3.54 -2.69
CA LEU A 360 -15.19 -3.71 -4.15
C LEU A 360 -15.79 -2.52 -4.89
N ASN A 361 -16.89 -1.94 -4.39
CA ASN A 361 -17.47 -0.73 -4.96
C ASN A 361 -16.60 0.51 -4.69
N GLN A 362 -15.98 0.61 -3.51
CA GLN A 362 -15.04 1.68 -3.22
C GLN A 362 -13.74 1.55 -4.02
N LEU A 363 -13.15 0.37 -4.12
CA LEU A 363 -12.00 0.11 -4.99
C LEU A 363 -12.34 0.42 -6.43
N LYS A 364 -13.53 0.00 -6.90
CA LYS A 364 -14.03 0.36 -8.21
C LYS A 364 -14.15 1.89 -8.37
N GLN A 365 -14.69 2.60 -7.37
CA GLN A 365 -14.75 4.07 -7.38
C GLN A 365 -13.37 4.72 -7.32
N VAL A 366 -12.41 4.20 -6.55
CA VAL A 366 -11.03 4.71 -6.44
C VAL A 366 -10.29 4.49 -7.75
N VAL A 367 -10.46 3.32 -8.37
CA VAL A 367 -9.95 2.99 -9.71
C VAL A 367 -10.63 3.88 -10.78
N GLU A 368 -11.91 4.22 -10.61
CA GLU A 368 -12.66 5.11 -11.52
C GLU A 368 -12.43 6.62 -11.27
N GLN A 369 -11.97 7.06 -10.08
CA GLN A 369 -11.91 8.48 -9.67
C GLN A 369 -10.49 9.08 -9.55
N ALA A 370 -9.43 8.32 -9.78
CA ALA A 370 -8.06 8.84 -9.63
C ALA A 370 -7.56 9.66 -10.85
N VAL A 371 -7.86 10.99 -10.96
CA VAL A 371 -6.92 12.14 -11.18
C VAL A 371 -7.61 13.48 -10.78
N PRO A 372 -6.88 14.59 -10.51
CA PRO A 372 -6.81 15.25 -9.21
C PRO A 372 -7.83 16.39 -9.01
N ASN A 373 -8.38 16.50 -7.80
CA ASN A 373 -8.77 17.80 -7.27
C ASN A 373 -8.19 17.95 -5.88
N THR A 374 -7.25 18.89 -5.76
CA THR A 374 -6.58 19.30 -4.54
C THR A 374 -7.53 20.02 -3.59
N ALA A 375 -7.76 19.40 -2.43
CA ALA A 375 -8.04 20.09 -1.16
C ALA A 375 -7.63 19.15 0.00
N PRO A 376 -7.12 19.70 1.11
CA PRO A 376 -6.33 18.93 2.07
C PRO A 376 -7.22 17.99 2.91
N ILE A 377 -6.91 16.70 2.88
CA ILE A 377 -7.47 15.74 3.83
C ILE A 377 -6.55 15.70 5.06
N HIS A 378 -7.17 15.92 6.21
CA HIS A 378 -6.56 15.95 7.53
C HIS A 378 -5.68 14.72 7.84
N GLY A 379 -4.57 14.98 8.51
CA GLY A 379 -3.57 13.99 8.89
C GLY A 379 -4.13 12.82 9.70
N THR A 380 -3.55 11.66 9.44
CA THR A 380 -3.61 10.47 10.29
C THR A 380 -3.22 10.85 11.72
N GLN A 381 -4.08 10.54 12.67
CA GLN A 381 -3.80 10.78 14.09
C GLN A 381 -2.65 9.87 14.54
N PRO A 382 -1.60 10.41 15.18
CA PRO A 382 -0.59 9.60 15.87
C PRO A 382 -1.23 9.01 17.13
N GLY A 383 -1.20 7.69 17.31
CA GLY A 383 -1.86 7.04 18.45
C GLY A 383 -2.41 5.64 18.21
N GLY A 384 -1.90 4.90 17.23
CA GLY A 384 -2.30 3.50 17.00
C GLY A 384 -1.92 2.58 18.17
N VAL A 385 -2.58 1.42 18.26
CA VAL A 385 -2.18 0.35 19.18
C VAL A 385 -0.72 -0.07 18.91
N GLU A 386 -0.34 -0.10 17.64
CA GLU A 386 1.03 -0.38 17.17
C GLU A 386 2.03 0.66 17.69
N ASP A 387 1.74 1.96 17.59
CA ASP A 387 2.59 3.03 18.16
C ASP A 387 2.85 2.81 19.65
N THR A 388 1.84 2.30 20.38
CA THR A 388 1.96 2.09 21.82
C THR A 388 2.73 0.81 22.14
N ILE A 389 2.52 -0.27 21.39
CA ILE A 389 3.32 -1.50 21.53
C ILE A 389 4.79 -1.22 21.16
N GLN A 390 5.02 -0.40 20.13
CA GLN A 390 6.34 0.03 19.71
C GLN A 390 7.02 0.90 20.78
N LYS A 391 6.30 1.84 21.41
CA LYS A 391 6.83 2.62 22.54
C LYS A 391 7.16 1.73 23.74
N LEU A 392 6.35 0.71 24.01
CA LEU A 392 6.63 -0.24 25.09
C LEU A 392 7.88 -1.07 24.81
N PHE A 393 8.05 -1.52 23.56
CA PHE A 393 9.24 -2.20 23.08
C PHE A 393 10.48 -1.32 23.25
N GLN A 394 10.44 -0.09 22.72
CA GLN A 394 11.54 0.88 22.81
C GLN A 394 11.91 1.25 24.25
N ALA A 395 10.94 1.26 25.18
CA ALA A 395 11.21 1.54 26.58
C ALA A 395 12.00 0.43 27.30
N HIS A 396 12.02 -0.78 26.75
CA HIS A 396 12.69 -1.94 27.34
C HIS A 396 13.88 -2.45 26.51
N ASP A 397 13.99 -2.06 25.24
CA ASP A 397 15.20 -2.17 24.39
C ASP A 397 16.26 -1.20 24.92
N THR A 398 16.98 -1.64 25.95
CA THR A 398 17.81 -0.80 26.81
C THR A 398 19.12 -0.42 26.10
N ASP A 399 19.63 -1.30 25.24
CA ASP A 399 20.81 -1.05 24.43
C ASP A 399 20.48 -0.40 23.06
N GLN A 400 19.19 -0.22 22.74
CA GLN A 400 18.67 0.38 21.52
C GLN A 400 19.12 -0.34 20.24
N ASN A 401 19.33 -1.65 20.32
CA ASN A 401 19.78 -2.45 19.19
C ASN A 401 18.63 -2.83 18.23
N GLY A 402 17.37 -2.50 18.57
CA GLY A 402 16.18 -2.83 17.79
C GLY A 402 15.60 -4.21 18.08
N HIS A 403 16.09 -4.88 19.12
CA HIS A 403 15.70 -6.21 19.56
C HIS A 403 15.52 -6.25 21.07
N LEU A 404 14.59 -7.09 21.55
CA LEU A 404 14.50 -7.44 22.97
C LEU A 404 15.22 -8.76 23.20
N ASP A 405 16.28 -8.75 24.00
CA ASP A 405 16.88 -9.96 24.53
C ASP A 405 16.04 -10.58 25.67
N PHE A 406 16.48 -11.73 26.19
CA PHE A 406 15.75 -12.43 27.23
C PHE A 406 15.60 -11.59 28.51
N THR A 407 16.63 -10.82 28.86
CA THR A 407 16.67 -9.97 30.05
C THR A 407 15.69 -8.81 29.90
N GLU A 408 15.69 -8.17 28.74
CA GLU A 408 14.82 -7.03 28.41
C GLU A 408 13.35 -7.46 28.32
N LEU A 409 13.06 -8.59 27.66
CA LEU A 409 11.71 -9.15 27.62
C LEU A 409 11.22 -9.57 29.01
N LYS A 410 12.11 -10.14 29.84
CA LYS A 410 11.78 -10.50 31.23
C LYS A 410 11.42 -9.25 32.04
N LEU A 411 12.21 -8.18 31.93
CA LEU A 411 11.92 -6.90 32.59
C LEU A 411 10.60 -6.29 32.10
N LEU A 412 10.32 -6.39 30.80
CA LEU A 412 9.04 -5.98 30.22
C LEU A 412 7.88 -6.76 30.82
N ILE A 413 7.97 -8.09 30.89
CA ILE A 413 6.90 -8.92 31.48
C ILE A 413 6.77 -8.67 32.98
N GLU A 414 7.88 -8.45 33.68
CA GLU A 414 7.90 -8.09 35.09
C GLU A 414 7.19 -6.75 35.35
N SER A 415 7.51 -5.72 34.56
CA SER A 415 6.85 -4.40 34.66
C SER A 415 5.36 -4.49 34.37
N MET A 416 4.95 -5.38 33.46
CA MET A 416 3.54 -5.67 33.16
C MET A 416 2.83 -6.43 34.28
N LEU A 417 3.48 -7.42 34.90
CA LEU A 417 2.89 -8.21 35.99
C LEU A 417 2.77 -7.40 37.28
N ILE A 418 3.76 -6.56 37.58
CA ILE A 418 3.71 -5.59 38.70
C ILE A 418 2.50 -4.66 38.54
N ALA A 419 2.22 -4.19 37.32
CA ALA A 419 1.06 -3.35 37.06
C ALA A 419 -0.29 -4.08 37.25
N HIS A 420 -0.32 -5.41 37.07
CA HIS A 420 -1.54 -6.22 37.18
C HIS A 420 -1.82 -6.68 38.63
N ASP A 421 -0.81 -7.18 39.35
CA ASP A 421 -0.94 -7.65 40.74
C ASP A 421 0.44 -7.82 41.42
N ASN A 422 0.66 -7.07 42.52
CA ASN A 422 1.90 -7.09 43.30
C ASN A 422 2.26 -8.49 43.83
N SER A 423 1.31 -9.41 43.95
CA SER A 423 1.56 -10.78 44.40
C SER A 423 2.45 -11.58 43.41
N TYR A 424 2.39 -11.27 42.10
CA TYR A 424 3.16 -11.98 41.07
C TYR A 424 4.62 -11.52 40.98
N SER A 425 4.91 -10.28 41.37
CA SER A 425 6.29 -9.74 41.41
C SER A 425 7.21 -10.56 42.33
N SER A 426 6.64 -11.22 43.34
CA SER A 426 7.36 -12.09 44.26
C SER A 426 7.67 -13.48 43.70
N ASN A 427 7.06 -13.87 42.57
CA ASN A 427 7.27 -15.17 41.94
C ASN A 427 8.19 -15.05 40.72
N ALA A 428 9.47 -14.81 40.97
CA ALA A 428 10.52 -14.69 39.95
C ALA A 428 10.53 -15.88 38.96
N SER A 429 10.16 -17.09 39.42
CA SER A 429 10.06 -18.27 38.56
C SER A 429 8.96 -18.15 37.50
N TYR A 430 7.82 -17.54 37.83
CA TYR A 430 6.70 -17.35 36.91
C TYR A 430 7.02 -16.31 35.82
N VAL A 431 7.63 -15.20 36.21
CA VAL A 431 8.10 -14.16 35.27
C VAL A 431 9.11 -14.77 34.30
N GLU A 432 10.07 -15.53 34.82
CA GLU A 432 11.09 -16.16 33.98
C GLU A 432 10.50 -17.21 33.03
N GLN A 433 9.59 -18.06 33.50
CA GLN A 433 8.90 -19.03 32.65
C GLN A 433 8.07 -18.35 31.56
N SER A 434 7.37 -17.27 31.91
CA SER A 434 6.57 -16.49 30.96
C SER A 434 7.45 -15.83 29.89
N ALA A 435 8.60 -15.26 30.28
CA ALA A 435 9.56 -14.70 29.34
C ALA A 435 10.15 -15.76 28.40
N ARG A 436 10.47 -16.95 28.91
CA ARG A 436 10.98 -18.05 28.07
C ARG A 436 9.94 -18.52 27.06
N GLN A 437 8.69 -18.63 27.51
CA GLN A 437 7.58 -19.00 26.65
C GLN A 437 7.29 -17.93 25.59
N ALA A 438 7.29 -16.65 25.98
CA ALA A 438 7.11 -15.53 25.08
C ALA A 438 8.21 -15.49 24.02
N MET A 439 9.47 -15.66 24.43
CA MET A 439 10.60 -15.69 23.52
C MET A 439 10.53 -16.84 22.52
N ALA A 440 10.23 -18.05 22.98
CA ALA A 440 10.04 -19.21 22.10
C ALA A 440 8.87 -19.06 21.12
N GLN A 441 7.82 -18.32 21.49
CA GLN A 441 6.65 -18.11 20.64
C GLN A 441 6.84 -16.96 19.64
N ALA A 442 7.49 -15.88 20.05
CA ALA A 442 7.75 -14.72 19.20
C ALA A 442 8.81 -15.04 18.12
N SER A 443 9.81 -15.85 18.46
CA SER A 443 10.87 -16.25 17.52
C SER A 443 10.55 -17.50 16.68
N ARG A 444 9.27 -17.84 16.47
CA ARG A 444 8.88 -19.01 15.64
C ARG A 444 9.50 -19.00 14.24
N ASN A 445 9.71 -17.81 13.67
CA ASN A 445 10.32 -17.64 12.34
C ASN A 445 11.87 -17.69 12.39
N ARG A 446 12.46 -17.66 13.58
CA ARG A 446 13.90 -17.74 13.87
C ARG A 446 14.14 -18.54 15.16
N PRO A 447 13.95 -19.87 15.16
CA PRO A 447 13.95 -20.69 16.38
C PRO A 447 15.29 -20.72 17.15
N TYR A 448 16.33 -20.05 16.66
CA TYR A 448 17.64 -19.91 17.29
C TYR A 448 18.02 -18.45 17.60
N SER A 449 17.13 -17.47 17.42
CA SER A 449 17.41 -16.11 17.90
C SER A 449 17.17 -16.04 19.41
N ASN A 450 18.17 -15.54 20.13
CA ASN A 450 18.06 -15.20 21.55
C ASN A 450 17.44 -13.81 21.76
N THR A 451 16.90 -13.22 20.69
CA THR A 451 16.35 -11.87 20.65
C THR A 451 15.07 -11.84 19.82
N ILE A 452 14.21 -10.87 20.08
CA ILE A 452 12.93 -10.64 19.39
C ILE A 452 12.95 -9.27 18.73
N THR A 453 12.68 -9.19 17.43
CA THR A 453 12.50 -7.91 16.72
C THR A 453 11.20 -7.21 17.13
N VAL A 454 11.10 -5.90 16.86
CA VAL A 454 9.86 -5.13 17.09
C VAL A 454 8.62 -5.78 16.44
N TRP A 455 8.77 -6.34 15.23
CA TRP A 455 7.67 -6.98 14.50
C TRP A 455 7.29 -8.36 15.06
N GLU A 456 8.27 -9.16 15.47
CA GLU A 456 8.00 -10.42 16.16
C GLU A 456 7.32 -10.17 17.51
N PHE A 457 7.68 -9.09 18.21
CA PHE A 457 7.03 -8.68 19.45
C PHE A 457 5.60 -8.18 19.22
N ILE A 458 5.36 -7.32 18.22
CA ILE A 458 4.02 -6.87 17.83
C ILE A 458 3.15 -8.08 17.45
N GLY A 459 3.67 -8.98 16.61
CA GLY A 459 2.98 -10.22 16.21
C GLY A 459 2.68 -11.12 17.40
N PHE A 460 3.61 -11.25 18.35
CA PHE A 460 3.43 -12.02 19.57
C PHE A 460 2.34 -11.43 20.49
N VAL A 461 2.39 -10.13 20.76
CA VAL A 461 1.42 -9.43 21.64
C VAL A 461 0.01 -9.48 21.03
N THR A 462 -0.09 -9.32 19.71
CA THR A 462 -1.37 -9.38 19.00
C THR A 462 -1.94 -10.80 18.94
N SER A 463 -1.08 -11.80 18.72
CA SER A 463 -1.49 -13.22 18.66
C SER A 463 -1.82 -13.83 20.02
N ASN A 464 -1.31 -13.28 21.12
CA ASN A 464 -1.55 -13.76 22.48
C ASN A 464 -2.48 -12.82 23.25
N TYR A 465 -3.57 -12.40 22.60
CA TYR A 465 -4.54 -11.47 23.18
C TYR A 465 -5.18 -11.95 24.50
N GLU A 466 -5.22 -13.25 24.84
CA GLU A 466 -5.71 -13.62 26.18
C GLU A 466 -4.71 -13.24 27.29
N MET A 467 -3.41 -13.34 27.00
CA MET A 467 -2.33 -12.90 27.88
C MET A 467 -2.22 -11.36 27.87
N PHE A 468 -2.43 -10.72 26.70
CA PHE A 468 -2.21 -9.28 26.46
C PHE A 468 -3.48 -8.43 26.28
N GLY A 469 -4.67 -8.98 26.32
CA GLY A 469 -5.93 -8.28 26.05
C GLY A 469 -6.37 -7.41 27.21
N ARG A 470 -6.01 -7.80 28.43
CA ARG A 470 -6.06 -6.92 29.61
C ARG A 470 -5.00 -5.83 29.51
N ILE A 471 -3.83 -6.15 28.95
CA ILE A 471 -2.73 -5.22 28.70
C ILE A 471 -3.13 -4.16 27.66
N LEU A 472 -3.88 -4.48 26.61
CA LEU A 472 -4.35 -3.50 25.63
C LEU A 472 -5.33 -2.48 26.24
N GLY A 473 -6.09 -2.89 27.26
CA GLY A 473 -6.83 -1.99 28.14
C GLY A 473 -5.92 -1.03 28.90
N TRP A 474 -4.78 -1.51 29.41
CA TRP A 474 -3.76 -0.70 30.09
C TRP A 474 -2.92 0.16 29.16
N VAL A 475 -2.64 -0.29 27.93
CA VAL A 475 -2.01 0.47 26.83
C VAL A 475 -2.89 1.65 26.45
N THR A 476 -4.20 1.43 26.33
CA THR A 476 -5.18 2.50 26.12
C THR A 476 -5.23 3.45 27.32
N LEU A 477 -5.13 2.92 28.54
CA LEU A 477 -5.08 3.72 29.76
C LEU A 477 -3.78 4.54 29.86
N TYR A 478 -2.63 3.96 29.48
CA TYR A 478 -1.32 4.59 29.47
C TYR A 478 -1.22 5.66 28.39
N ALA A 479 -1.77 5.42 27.19
CA ALA A 479 -1.85 6.42 26.14
C ALA A 479 -2.64 7.65 26.61
N ARG A 480 -3.76 7.44 27.32
CA ARG A 480 -4.55 8.52 27.92
C ARG A 480 -3.84 9.20 29.08
N PHE A 481 -3.12 8.43 29.90
CA PHE A 481 -2.29 8.96 30.97
C PHE A 481 -1.19 9.88 30.40
N SER A 482 -0.50 9.42 29.36
CA SER A 482 0.55 10.16 28.67
C SER A 482 0.02 11.41 27.96
N GLN A 483 -1.21 11.39 27.43
CA GLN A 483 -1.87 12.57 26.87
C GLN A 483 -2.30 13.57 27.95
N ALA A 484 -2.62 13.10 29.15
CA ALA A 484 -2.98 13.93 30.30
C ALA A 484 -1.75 14.48 31.05
N SER A 485 -0.54 13.97 30.76
CA SER A 485 0.70 14.56 31.26
C SER A 485 0.93 15.93 30.63
N SER A 486 1.11 16.95 31.46
CA SER A 486 1.10 18.36 31.05
C SER A 486 2.36 18.84 30.31
N ASP A 487 3.43 18.05 30.25
CA ASP A 487 4.70 18.46 29.62
C ASP A 487 5.24 17.48 28.57
N GLY A 488 4.49 16.42 28.25
CA GLY A 488 4.87 15.41 27.24
C GLY A 488 6.17 14.65 27.52
N THR A 489 6.85 14.93 28.65
CA THR A 489 8.22 14.49 28.94
C THR A 489 8.33 13.84 30.32
N ARG A 490 7.51 14.24 31.28
CA ARG A 490 7.39 13.61 32.59
C ARG A 490 6.22 12.63 32.59
N GLN A 491 6.47 11.41 33.01
CA GLN A 491 5.45 10.36 33.16
C GLN A 491 4.57 10.60 34.40
N VAL A 492 4.07 11.83 34.56
CA VAL A 492 3.25 12.23 35.71
C VAL A 492 2.04 13.06 35.26
N ILE A 493 0.92 12.91 35.96
CA ILE A 493 -0.29 13.70 35.75
C ILE A 493 -0.36 14.78 36.82
N THR A 494 -0.39 16.04 36.38
CA THR A 494 -0.72 17.17 37.28
C THR A 494 -2.21 17.17 37.60
N ARG A 495 -2.61 17.92 38.62
CA ARG A 495 -4.02 18.08 39.00
C ARG A 495 -4.89 18.54 37.82
N ASP A 496 -4.40 19.49 37.02
CA ASP A 496 -5.12 19.99 35.85
C ASP A 496 -5.20 18.94 34.74
N GLY A 497 -4.14 18.15 34.57
CA GLY A 497 -4.12 16.99 33.67
C GLY A 497 -5.17 15.93 34.04
N LEU A 498 -5.33 15.63 35.33
CA LEU A 498 -6.36 14.72 35.82
C LEU A 498 -7.77 15.28 35.57
N ALA A 499 -7.98 16.57 35.83
CA ALA A 499 -9.25 17.23 35.55
C ALA A 499 -9.60 17.19 34.05
N HIS A 500 -8.61 17.39 33.18
CA HIS A 500 -8.78 17.26 31.73
C HIS A 500 -9.17 15.84 31.32
N LEU A 501 -8.49 14.82 31.86
CA LEU A 501 -8.80 13.42 31.60
C LEU A 501 -10.24 13.06 32.02
N LEU A 502 -10.68 13.50 33.20
CA LEU A 502 -12.05 13.28 33.69
C LEU A 502 -13.10 13.96 32.82
N ARG A 503 -12.84 15.19 32.33
CA ARG A 503 -13.74 15.88 31.39
C ARG A 503 -13.89 15.10 30.08
N GLU A 504 -12.80 14.58 29.54
CA GLU A 504 -12.82 13.82 28.30
C GLU A 504 -13.60 12.51 28.44
N ILE A 505 -13.45 11.82 29.59
CA ILE A 505 -14.23 10.62 29.92
C ILE A 505 -15.73 10.96 29.98
N LEU A 506 -16.10 12.00 30.74
CA LEU A 506 -17.50 12.42 30.91
C LEU A 506 -18.13 12.91 29.60
N ARG A 507 -17.36 13.61 28.76
CA ARG A 507 -17.80 14.07 27.43
C ARG A 507 -18.15 12.88 26.52
N ARG A 508 -17.33 11.83 26.52
CA ARG A 508 -17.59 10.62 25.71
C ARG A 508 -18.82 9.86 26.18
N GLN A 509 -19.13 9.92 27.47
CA GLN A 509 -20.33 9.34 28.06
C GLN A 509 -21.59 10.22 27.90
N ARG A 510 -21.49 11.37 27.23
CA ARG A 510 -22.59 12.33 27.04
C ARG A 510 -23.18 12.86 28.36
N ALA A 511 -22.37 12.95 29.41
CA ALA A 511 -22.78 13.52 30.68
C ALA A 511 -23.20 15.01 30.51
N ALA A 512 -24.22 15.45 31.25
CA ALA A 512 -24.77 16.80 31.13
C ALA A 512 -23.74 17.90 31.47
N PRO A 513 -23.75 19.06 30.79
CA PRO A 513 -22.78 20.16 30.98
C PRO A 513 -22.68 20.68 32.42
N THR A 514 -23.75 20.57 33.20
CA THR A 514 -23.81 21.01 34.61
C THR A 514 -22.85 20.23 35.52
N ILE A 515 -22.38 19.05 35.09
CA ILE A 515 -21.41 18.21 35.82
C ILE A 515 -19.99 18.78 35.68
N VAL A 516 -19.70 19.61 34.68
CA VAL A 516 -18.34 20.10 34.38
C VAL A 516 -17.75 20.97 35.51
N ALA A 517 -18.57 21.72 36.25
CA ALA A 517 -18.12 22.47 37.43
C ALA A 517 -17.80 21.55 38.63
N SER A 518 -18.38 20.35 38.67
CA SER A 518 -18.10 19.31 39.67
C SER A 518 -16.79 18.56 39.39
N VAL A 519 -16.32 18.58 38.13
CA VAL A 519 -15.12 17.83 37.71
C VAL A 519 -13.86 18.34 38.40
N GLU A 520 -13.74 19.64 38.64
CA GLU A 520 -12.58 20.19 39.37
C GLU A 520 -12.57 19.76 40.84
N ALA A 521 -13.72 19.75 41.51
CA ALA A 521 -13.82 19.29 42.90
C ALA A 521 -13.52 17.78 43.01
N MET A 522 -13.97 17.01 42.01
CA MET A 522 -13.72 15.57 41.90
C MET A 522 -12.26 15.27 41.60
N ALA A 523 -11.65 15.97 40.64
CA ALA A 523 -10.24 15.87 40.34
C ALA A 523 -9.42 16.17 41.58
N ASN A 524 -9.72 17.24 42.32
CA ASN A 524 -9.06 17.56 43.59
C ASN A 524 -9.19 16.45 44.65
N THR A 525 -10.36 15.80 44.73
CA THR A 525 -10.62 14.73 45.70
C THR A 525 -9.86 13.46 45.33
N ILE A 526 -9.93 13.05 44.07
CA ILE A 526 -9.20 11.91 43.53
C ILE A 526 -7.70 12.17 43.66
N PHE A 527 -7.21 13.34 43.25
CA PHE A 527 -5.80 13.69 43.29
C PHE A 527 -5.18 13.47 44.67
N ARG A 528 -5.84 13.93 45.75
CA ARG A 528 -5.38 13.73 47.13
C ARG A 528 -5.38 12.26 47.60
N GLN A 529 -6.18 11.40 46.97
CA GLN A 529 -6.21 9.97 47.26
C GLN A 529 -5.16 9.20 46.46
N VAL A 530 -4.84 9.67 45.25
CA VAL A 530 -3.92 9.02 44.32
C VAL A 530 -2.47 9.40 44.58
N ASP A 531 -2.18 10.69 44.82
CA ASP A 531 -0.87 11.23 45.17
C ASP A 531 -0.50 10.80 46.61
N ARG A 532 -0.01 9.56 46.74
CA ARG A 532 0.25 8.91 48.04
C ARG A 532 1.54 9.42 48.64
N ASP A 533 2.50 9.80 47.80
CA ASP A 533 3.77 10.36 48.24
C ASP A 533 3.71 11.88 48.50
N ASN A 534 2.58 12.53 48.19
CA ASN A 534 2.37 13.98 48.29
C ASN A 534 3.40 14.76 47.46
N SER A 535 3.85 14.21 46.34
CA SER A 535 4.77 14.87 45.42
C SER A 535 4.12 16.07 44.72
N GLY A 536 2.79 16.16 44.72
CA GLY A 536 2.03 17.17 43.99
C GLY A 536 1.78 16.79 42.53
N ASP A 537 2.18 15.58 42.14
CA ASP A 537 2.01 14.97 40.82
C ASP A 537 1.56 13.51 40.99
N ILE A 538 0.79 12.97 40.05
CA ILE A 538 0.42 11.54 40.07
C ILE A 538 1.36 10.78 39.14
N SER A 539 2.21 9.93 39.71
CA SER A 539 3.00 8.99 38.91
C SER A 539 2.13 7.95 38.23
N PHE A 540 2.64 7.30 37.18
CA PHE A 540 1.90 6.22 36.52
C PHE A 540 1.57 5.08 37.48
N GLY A 541 2.49 4.73 38.39
CA GLY A 541 2.27 3.68 39.39
C GLY A 541 1.13 4.01 40.36
N GLU A 542 1.03 5.26 40.79
CA GLU A 542 -0.06 5.73 41.65
C GLU A 542 -1.40 5.73 40.93
N PHE A 543 -1.44 6.21 39.69
CA PHE A 543 -2.64 6.19 38.85
C PHE A 543 -3.15 4.78 38.58
N VAL A 544 -2.25 3.84 38.27
CA VAL A 544 -2.55 2.42 38.08
C VAL A 544 -3.14 1.81 39.34
N THR A 545 -2.51 2.09 40.48
CA THR A 545 -2.97 1.62 41.80
C THR A 545 -4.38 2.13 42.10
N PHE A 546 -4.65 3.42 41.85
CA PHE A 546 -5.98 4.00 42.00
C PHE A 546 -7.03 3.40 41.06
N ALA A 547 -6.71 3.31 39.76
CA ALA A 547 -7.63 2.76 38.76
C ALA A 547 -7.98 1.29 39.04
N ARG A 548 -7.07 0.55 39.66
CA ARG A 548 -7.29 -0.82 40.14
C ARG A 548 -8.18 -0.84 41.38
N ASP A 549 -7.81 -0.11 42.43
CA ASP A 549 -8.45 -0.17 43.75
C ASP A 549 -9.89 0.38 43.70
N TYR A 550 -10.15 1.38 42.86
CA TYR A 550 -11.43 2.09 42.77
C TYR A 550 -12.25 1.75 41.52
N LYS A 551 -11.89 0.75 40.72
CA LYS A 551 -12.62 0.41 39.47
C LYS A 551 -14.14 0.24 39.66
N PRO A 552 -14.64 -0.46 40.70
CA PRO A 552 -16.08 -0.61 40.92
C PRO A 552 -16.73 0.71 41.38
N GLU A 553 -16.03 1.49 42.20
CA GLU A 553 -16.53 2.73 42.80
C GLU A 553 -16.44 3.92 41.84
N LEU A 554 -15.49 3.96 40.91
CA LEU A 554 -15.45 4.92 39.80
C LEU A 554 -16.61 4.68 38.83
N LEU A 555 -16.97 3.42 38.59
CA LEU A 555 -18.16 3.06 37.82
C LEU A 555 -19.43 3.45 38.59
N GLN A 556 -19.51 3.15 39.89
CA GLN A 556 -20.63 3.51 40.77
C GLN A 556 -20.78 5.04 40.96
N LEU A 557 -19.68 5.77 41.12
CA LEU A 557 -19.64 7.22 41.29
C LEU A 557 -20.09 7.91 40.00
N VAL A 558 -19.67 7.38 38.84
CA VAL A 558 -20.14 7.82 37.52
C VAL A 558 -21.65 7.53 37.33
N GLU A 559 -22.15 6.40 37.83
CA GLU A 559 -23.59 6.08 37.86
C GLU A 559 -24.37 6.97 38.85
N ASP A 560 -23.79 7.34 39.99
CA ASP A 560 -24.43 8.19 41.01
C ASP A 560 -24.47 9.68 40.63
N ILE A 561 -23.67 10.10 39.64
CA ILE A 561 -23.66 11.46 39.07
C ILE A 561 -24.77 11.65 38.02
N GLU A 562 -25.45 10.60 37.57
CA GLU A 562 -26.69 10.74 36.82
C GLU A 562 -27.78 11.38 37.71
N PRO A 563 -28.41 12.49 37.30
CA PRO A 563 -29.47 13.06 38.12
C PRO A 563 -30.64 12.09 38.24
N ARG A 564 -31.26 12.08 39.43
CA ARG A 564 -32.58 11.52 39.79
C ARG A 564 -33.76 11.91 38.86
N ALA A 565 -33.50 12.51 37.70
CA ALA A 565 -34.46 12.92 36.68
C ALA A 565 -35.15 11.76 35.94
N GLN A 566 -34.60 10.54 35.97
CA GLN A 566 -35.31 9.36 35.44
C GLN A 566 -36.30 8.72 36.43
N ARG A 567 -36.18 8.97 37.75
CA ARG A 567 -37.08 8.35 38.76
C ARG A 567 -38.39 9.10 39.00
N GLN A 568 -38.55 10.32 38.48
CA GLN A 568 -39.83 11.07 38.52
C GLN A 568 -40.66 10.96 37.23
N ARG A 569 -40.24 10.16 36.23
CA ARG A 569 -41.06 9.88 35.04
C ARG A 569 -41.95 8.64 35.14
N ASN A 570 -41.87 7.90 36.24
CA ASN A 570 -42.70 6.72 36.53
C ASN A 570 -43.52 6.86 37.83
N PHE A 571 -43.94 8.08 38.17
CA PHE A 571 -45.00 8.35 39.16
C PHE A 571 -45.95 9.42 38.64
#